data_AF-A0A1A3N7M1-F1
#
_entry.id   AF-A0A1A3N7M1-F1
#
_cell.length_a   1.000
_cell.length_b   1.000
_cell.length_c   1.000
_cell.angle_alpha   90.00
_cell.angle_beta   90.00
_cell.angle_gamma   90.00
#
_symmetry.space_group_name_H-M   'P 1'
#
loop_
_entity.id
_entity.type
_entity.pdbx_description
1 polymer ?
#
loop_
_entity_poly.entity_id
_entity_poly.type
_entity_poly.pdbx_seq_one_letter_code
_entity_poly.pdbx_strand_id
1 'polypeptide(L)'
;MSTKYYLQKVPAEAVEPGYSLAIRDEGKFRLFQVECAEITQRNNQPDLIRLVSTADNGAWVLEYEAGTPVVRLFGVCELAAS
;
A
#
# COMPACT_ATOMS: atom_id res chain seq x y z
N MET A 1 21.13 -5.92 -15.45
CA MET A 1 19.68 -5.74 -15.22
C MET A 1 19.55 -4.86 -13.99
N SER A 2 19.10 -3.61 -14.15
CA SER A 2 18.87 -2.70 -13.03
C SER A 2 17.36 -2.53 -12.84
N THR A 3 16.86 -2.78 -11.63
CA THR A 3 15.47 -2.50 -11.29
C THR A 3 15.36 -1.04 -10.84
N LYS A 4 14.56 -0.24 -11.54
CA LYS A 4 14.24 1.12 -11.10
C LYS A 4 13.01 1.05 -10.21
N TYR A 5 13.10 1.65 -9.02
CA TYR A 5 11.97 1.76 -8.10
C TYR A 5 11.39 3.15 -8.15
N TYR A 6 10.06 3.23 -8.25
CA TYR A 6 9.32 4.48 -8.27
C TYR A 6 8.41 4.57 -7.06
N LEU A 7 8.24 5.80 -6.56
CA LEU A 7 7.31 6.14 -5.49
C LEU A 7 6.15 6.93 -6.08
N GLN A 8 4.94 6.48 -5.80
CA GLN A 8 3.72 7.16 -6.22
C GLN A 8 2.82 7.37 -5.01
N LYS A 9 2.34 8.60 -4.82
CA LYS A 9 1.26 8.88 -3.88
C LYS A 9 -0.07 8.51 -4.53
N VAL A 10 -0.85 7.68 -3.86
CA VAL A 10 -2.21 7.31 -4.26
C VAL A 10 -3.13 7.50 -3.04
N PRO A 11 -4.42 7.80 -3.23
CA PRO A 11 -5.36 7.79 -2.12
C PRO A 11 -5.59 6.35 -1.62
N ALA A 12 -5.88 6.18 -0.34
CA ALA A 12 -5.99 4.86 0.31
C ALA A 12 -7.02 3.95 -0.36
N GLU A 13 -8.16 4.50 -0.81
CA GLU A 13 -9.24 3.78 -1.50
C GLU A 13 -8.85 3.28 -2.90
N ALA A 14 -7.74 3.75 -3.48
CA ALA A 14 -7.21 3.26 -4.75
C ALA A 14 -6.16 2.14 -4.58
N VAL A 15 -5.91 1.70 -3.34
CA VAL A 15 -4.99 0.60 -3.07
C VAL A 15 -5.65 -0.73 -3.40
N GLU A 16 -4.93 -1.56 -4.16
CA GLU A 16 -5.38 -2.89 -4.57
C GLU A 16 -4.46 -3.97 -3.98
N PRO A 17 -4.96 -5.22 -3.79
CA PRO A 17 -4.12 -6.37 -3.50
C PRO A 17 -2.95 -6.49 -4.48
N GLY A 18 -1.77 -6.82 -3.97
CA GLY A 18 -0.51 -6.85 -4.71
C GLY A 18 0.27 -5.54 -4.69
N TYR A 19 -0.29 -4.44 -4.18
CA TYR A 19 0.48 -3.20 -4.02
C TYR A 19 1.51 -3.37 -2.90
N SER A 20 2.70 -2.82 -3.12
CA SER A 20 3.69 -2.63 -2.06
C SER A 20 3.64 -1.19 -1.59
N LEU A 21 3.43 -0.98 -0.30
CA LEU A 21 3.38 0.35 0.31
C LEU A 21 4.61 0.58 1.18
N ALA A 22 5.12 1.82 1.18
CA ALA A 22 6.12 2.27 2.13
C ALA A 22 5.40 2.90 3.32
N ILE A 23 5.44 2.22 4.48
CA ILE A 23 4.80 2.69 5.71
C ILE A 23 5.85 3.05 6.75
N ARG A 24 5.51 3.97 7.64
CA ARG A 24 6.37 4.34 8.76
C ARG A 24 5.89 3.63 10.01
N ASP A 25 6.79 2.86 10.62
CA ASP A 25 6.56 2.11 11.86
C ASP A 25 7.78 2.27 12.77
N GLU A 26 7.55 2.68 14.03
CA GLU A 26 8.60 2.96 15.02
C GLU A 26 9.74 3.86 14.50
N GLY A 27 9.39 4.84 13.66
CA GLY A 27 10.36 5.78 13.07
C GLY A 27 11.17 5.23 11.89
N LYS A 28 11.00 3.97 11.51
CA LYS A 28 11.61 3.33 10.35
C LYS A 28 10.59 3.15 9.22
N PHE A 29 11.07 3.10 7.98
CA PHE A 29 10.22 2.69 6.87
C PHE A 29 10.24 1.17 6.74
N ARG A 30 9.05 0.59 6.57
CA ARG A 30 8.85 -0.84 6.32
C ARG A 30 8.00 -1.02 5.08
N LEU A 31 8.24 -2.13 4.38
CA LEU A 31 7.42 -2.53 3.25
C LEU A 31 6.15 -3.21 3.78
N PHE A 32 5.00 -2.78 3.30
CA PHE A 32 3.72 -3.39 3.57
C PHE A 32 3.17 -3.95 2.26
N GLN A 33 3.09 -5.27 2.14
CA GLN A 33 2.56 -5.92 0.95
C GLN A 33 1.06 -6.15 1.15
N VAL A 34 0.25 -5.43 0.39
CA VAL A 34 -1.21 -5.50 0.51
C VAL A 34 -1.68 -6.83 -0.04
N GLU A 35 -2.36 -7.62 0.78
CA GLU A 35 -2.96 -8.89 0.39
C GLU A 35 -4.49 -8.79 0.36
N CYS A 36 -5.06 -7.98 1.25
CA CYS A 36 -6.48 -7.66 1.25
C CYS A 36 -6.68 -6.15 1.42
N ALA A 37 -7.69 -5.61 0.73
CA ALA A 37 -8.17 -4.25 0.87
C ALA A 37 -9.69 -4.30 1.02
N GLU A 38 -10.19 -3.76 2.12
CA GLU A 38 -11.62 -3.72 2.46
C GLU A 38 -12.06 -2.26 2.63
N ILE A 39 -13.25 -1.94 2.14
CA ILE A 39 -13.85 -0.60 2.29
C ILE A 39 -15.10 -0.75 3.13
N THR A 40 -15.13 -0.07 4.27
CA THR A 40 -16.31 0.06 5.11
C THR A 40 -16.94 1.42 4.89
N GLN A 41 -18.12 1.42 4.29
CA GLN A 41 -18.89 2.64 4.07
C GLN A 41 -19.37 3.21 5.41
N ARG A 42 -19.19 4.52 5.60
CA ARG A 42 -19.64 5.21 6.82
C ARG A 42 -20.54 6.38 6.45
N ASN A 43 -21.81 6.30 6.81
CA ASN A 43 -22.77 7.35 6.49
C ASN A 43 -22.32 8.70 7.08
N ASN A 44 -22.29 9.74 6.24
CA ASN A 44 -21.86 11.10 6.59
C ASN A 44 -20.42 11.21 7.13
N GLN A 45 -19.57 10.22 6.87
CA GLN A 45 -18.15 10.24 7.22
C GLN A 45 -17.33 9.70 6.04
N PRO A 46 -16.01 9.97 5.97
CA PRO A 46 -15.16 9.30 5.00
C PRO A 46 -15.21 7.78 5.19
N ASP A 47 -15.20 7.01 4.10
CA ASP A 47 -15.13 5.55 4.18
C ASP A 47 -13.85 5.11 4.89
N LEU A 48 -13.93 4.00 5.62
CA LEU A 48 -12.78 3.40 6.29
C LEU A 48 -12.16 2.35 5.36
N ILE A 49 -10.89 2.53 5.03
CA ILE A 49 -10.10 1.62 4.21
C ILE A 49 -9.23 0.78 5.14
N ARG A 50 -9.44 -0.54 5.11
CA ARG A 50 -8.67 -1.50 5.89
C ARG A 50 -7.78 -2.31 4.96
N LEU A 51 -6.46 -2.19 5.16
CA LEU A 51 -5.45 -2.90 4.40
C LEU A 51 -4.81 -3.97 5.28
N VAL A 52 -4.68 -5.18 4.74
CA VAL A 52 -4.11 -6.32 5.47
C VAL A 52 -2.90 -6.88 4.71
N SER A 53 -1.87 -7.20 5.45
CA SER A 53 -0.66 -7.89 4.98
C SER A 53 -0.37 -9.06 5.93
N THR A 54 -0.14 -10.27 5.43
CA THR A 54 0.48 -11.34 6.23
C THR A 54 1.99 -11.18 6.17
N ALA A 55 2.57 -10.65 7.24
CA ALA A 55 4.02 -10.62 7.40
C ALA A 55 4.47 -11.90 8.13
N ASP A 56 5.76 -12.24 8.01
CA ASP A 56 6.37 -13.41 8.67
C ASP A 56 6.19 -13.42 10.20
N ASN A 57 5.88 -12.27 10.81
CA ASN A 57 5.67 -12.09 12.24
C ASN A 57 4.19 -11.87 12.65
N GLY A 58 3.24 -12.12 11.74
CA GLY A 58 1.80 -11.99 11.99
C GLY A 58 1.09 -11.06 11.01
N ALA A 59 -0.24 -11.05 11.07
CA ALA A 59 -1.05 -10.17 10.23
C ALA A 59 -0.88 -8.71 10.67
N TRP A 60 -0.50 -7.85 9.73
CA TRP A 60 -0.47 -6.40 9.92
C TRP A 60 -1.72 -5.79 9.32
N VAL A 61 -2.32 -4.86 10.06
CA VAL A 61 -3.54 -4.17 9.66
C VAL A 61 -3.26 -2.67 9.70
N LEU A 62 -3.61 -1.99 8.61
CA LEU A 62 -3.61 -0.54 8.54
C LEU A 62 -5.02 -0.06 8.24
N GLU A 63 -5.41 1.02 8.92
CA GLU A 63 -6.71 1.65 8.72
C GLU A 63 -6.51 3.11 8.34
N TYR A 64 -7.17 3.52 7.26
CA TYR A 64 -7.10 4.88 6.73
C TYR A 64 -8.51 5.38 6.42
N GLU A 65 -8.71 6.69 6.53
CA GLU A 65 -9.89 7.32 5.95
C GLU A 65 -9.69 7.51 4.44
N ALA A 66 -10.76 7.38 3.67
CA ALA A 66 -10.75 7.70 2.24
C ALA A 66 -10.19 9.11 1.99
N GLY A 67 -9.37 9.25 0.95
CA GLY A 67 -8.61 10.45 0.64
C GLY A 67 -7.25 10.54 1.33
N THR A 68 -6.93 9.67 2.31
CA THR A 68 -5.60 9.65 2.94
C THR A 68 -4.54 9.25 1.92
N PRO A 69 -3.49 10.07 1.70
CA PRO A 69 -2.43 9.72 0.76
C PRO A 69 -1.52 8.64 1.33
N VAL A 70 -1.36 7.54 0.59
CA VAL A 70 -0.39 6.47 0.87
C VAL A 70 0.68 6.40 -0.22
N VAL A 71 1.86 5.90 0.12
CA VAL A 71 3.00 5.81 -0.81
C VAL A 71 3.14 4.39 -1.34
N ARG A 72 2.81 4.20 -2.61
CA ARG A 72 3.05 2.98 -3.36
C ARG A 72 4.49 2.93 -3.86
N LEU A 73 5.16 1.82 -3.62
CA LEU A 73 6.44 1.44 -4.22
C LEU A 73 6.16 0.45 -5.36
N PHE A 74 6.68 0.71 -6.55
CA PHE A 74 6.66 -0.28 -7.63
C PHE A 74 7.97 -0.30 -8.40
N GLY A 75 8.43 -1.51 -8.74
CA GLY A 75 9.62 -1.72 -9.55
C GLY A 75 9.25 -1.79 -11.03
N VAL A 76 9.98 -1.07 -11.88
CA VAL A 76 9.92 -1.26 -13.32
C VAL A 76 11.16 -2.02 -13.74
N CYS A 77 10.94 -3.20 -14.31
CA CYS A 77 11.98 -3.98 -14.96
C CYS A 77 12.07 -3.53 -16.41
N GLU A 78 13.11 -2.78 -16.78
CA GLU A 78 13.45 -2.54 -18.18
C GLU A 78 13.98 -3.86 -18.75
N LEU A 79 13.11 -4.64 -19.41
CA LEU A 79 13.57 -5.68 -20.31
C LEU A 79 14.33 -4.99 -21.44
N ALA A 80 15.59 -5.36 -21.66
CA ALA A 80 16.33 -4.92 -22.83
C ALA A 80 15.50 -5.32 -24.06
N ALA A 81 15.11 -4.36 -24.89
CA ALA A 81 14.45 -4.64 -26.16
C ALA A 81 15.42 -5.49 -26.99
N SER A 82 15.00 -6.71 -27.32
CA SER A 82 15.72 -7.61 -28.22
C SER A 82 15.71 -7.09 -29.65
#